data_AF-A0A510YCB5-F1
#
_entry.id   AF-A0A510YCB5-F1
#
_cell.length_a   1.000
_cell.length_b   1.000
_cell.length_c   1.000
_cell.angle_alpha   90.00
_cell.angle_beta   90.00
_cell.angle_gamma   90.00
#
_symmetry.space_group_name_H-M   'P 1'
#
loop_
_entity.id
_entity.type
_entity.pdbx_description
1 polymer ?
#
loop_
_entity_poly.entity_id
_entity_poly.type
_entity_poly.pdbx_seq_one_letter_code
_entity_poly.pdbx_strand_id
1 'polypeptide(L)'
;MSKKWILSTGLALSVAIIGACSNGDGGENSSDNNNGNEEQQSEESSNNNNDNNQQEESGEGSSDQQASGNNQDSGNNQNSNEQQSEDLPEPDLSDVPDVVATVNGEEITKEEFEPIFTTNYEQYAAQAAASGNQSNEELQSTLKEQTAESLINQELLVQEAEAGDYEVSEEDVEEQISSIKEQFESDEEYQQALEEQGYTEEELREEARTSLQIQALLDEELEDVEVTDEEVEEMYNQMTQGQGEDAGSLEDLRPQIEQQLQSQKRSEQQQEYTDQLREDAEIENNVASESEGNSNSEE
;
A
#
# COMPACT_ATOMS: atom_id res chain seq x y z
N MET A 1 -14.09 -25.95 0.59
CA MET A 1 -13.64 -25.09 1.70
C MET A 1 -12.72 -24.07 1.07
N SER A 2 -13.35 -23.03 0.53
CA SER A 2 -12.76 -21.95 -0.25
C SER A 2 -12.33 -20.86 0.72
N LYS A 3 -11.04 -20.52 0.70
CA LYS A 3 -10.51 -19.34 1.36
C LYS A 3 -10.83 -18.18 0.43
N LYS A 4 -11.83 -17.36 0.77
CA LYS A 4 -12.10 -16.12 0.05
C LYS A 4 -11.19 -15.05 0.66
N TRP A 5 -10.16 -14.67 -0.08
CA TRP A 5 -9.41 -13.44 0.20
C TRP A 5 -10.30 -12.27 -0.24
N ILE A 6 -10.40 -11.25 0.60
CA ILE A 6 -11.15 -10.02 0.33
C ILE A 6 -10.11 -9.04 -0.21
N LEU A 7 -10.05 -8.89 -1.53
CA LEU A 7 -9.34 -7.81 -2.20
C LEU A 7 -10.37 -6.70 -2.42
N SER A 8 -10.52 -5.84 -1.41
CA SER A 8 -11.20 -4.54 -1.52
C SER A 8 -10.16 -3.42 -1.69
N THR A 9 -9.06 -3.73 -2.37
CA THR A 9 -8.13 -2.71 -2.84
C THR A 9 -8.77 -2.13 -4.10
N GLY A 10 -9.40 -0.96 -3.96
CA GLY A 10 -9.64 -0.11 -5.11
C GLY A 10 -8.33 -0.02 -5.88
N LEU A 11 -8.40 -0.23 -7.18
CA LEU A 11 -7.28 -0.11 -8.09
C LEU A 11 -7.06 1.37 -8.37
N ALA A 12 -7.09 2.19 -7.31
CA ALA A 12 -6.25 3.36 -7.29
C ALA A 12 -4.84 2.77 -7.30
N LEU A 13 -4.18 2.81 -8.46
CA LEU A 13 -2.73 2.82 -8.51
C LEU A 13 -2.31 4.04 -7.69
N SER A 14 -2.34 3.88 -6.36
CA SER A 14 -1.48 4.63 -5.48
C SER A 14 -0.13 4.41 -6.11
N VAL A 15 0.44 5.45 -6.71
CA VAL A 15 1.80 5.45 -7.25
C VAL A 15 2.72 5.31 -6.03
N ALA A 16 2.66 4.14 -5.39
CA ALA A 16 3.73 3.62 -4.59
C ALA A 16 4.79 3.35 -5.63
N ILE A 17 5.67 4.34 -5.83
CA ILE A 17 6.94 4.16 -6.51
C ILE A 17 7.68 3.13 -5.66
N ILE A 18 7.38 1.86 -5.92
CA ILE A 18 8.16 0.76 -5.40
C ILE A 18 9.46 0.94 -6.15
N GLY A 19 10.40 1.62 -5.49
CA GLY A 19 11.80 1.57 -5.88
C GLY A 19 12.11 0.10 -6.01
N ALA A 20 12.22 -0.36 -7.26
CA ALA A 20 12.65 -1.70 -7.54
C ALA A 20 14.10 -1.78 -7.06
N CYS A 21 14.31 -2.16 -5.80
CA CYS A 21 15.52 -2.82 -5.40
C CYS A 21 15.53 -4.19 -6.09
N SER A 22 15.71 -4.17 -7.41
CA SER A 22 16.07 -5.32 -8.20
C SER A 22 17.47 -5.69 -7.75
N ASN A 23 17.53 -6.81 -7.05
CA ASN A 23 18.74 -7.41 -6.52
C ASN A 23 19.59 -7.89 -7.71
N GLY A 24 20.32 -6.97 -8.34
CA GLY A 24 21.23 -7.20 -9.45
C GLY A 24 22.45 -8.03 -9.02
N ASP A 25 22.31 -9.33 -9.10
CA ASP A 25 23.42 -10.31 -9.18
C ASP A 25 24.27 -10.03 -10.43
N GLY A 26 25.55 -9.71 -10.24
CA GLY A 26 26.48 -9.57 -11.38
C GLY A 26 27.73 -8.75 -11.11
N GLY A 27 28.64 -9.24 -10.28
CA GLY A 27 29.94 -8.61 -10.07
C GLY A 27 31.02 -9.59 -9.64
N GLU A 28 31.56 -10.36 -10.59
CA GLU A 28 32.74 -11.19 -10.41
C GLU A 28 33.92 -10.37 -9.86
N ASN A 29 34.43 -10.74 -8.68
CA ASN A 29 35.84 -10.53 -8.40
C ASN A 29 36.46 -11.76 -7.72
N SER A 30 37.17 -12.50 -8.56
CA SER A 30 38.06 -13.58 -8.19
C SER A 30 39.19 -13.04 -7.31
N SER A 31 39.32 -13.56 -6.09
CA SER A 31 40.60 -13.55 -5.38
C SER A 31 40.70 -14.81 -4.53
N ASP A 32 41.45 -15.76 -5.08
CA ASP A 32 42.08 -16.85 -4.36
C ASP A 32 42.68 -16.36 -3.04
N ASN A 33 42.35 -17.02 -1.93
CA ASN A 33 43.43 -17.51 -1.09
C ASN A 33 43.06 -18.79 -0.33
N ASN A 34 43.92 -19.77 -0.53
CA ASN A 34 43.88 -21.14 -0.05
C ASN A 34 44.75 -21.26 1.20
N ASN A 35 44.19 -21.73 2.32
CA ASN A 35 44.87 -22.52 3.37
C ASN A 35 43.78 -22.88 4.41
N GLY A 36 43.48 -24.12 4.76
CA GLY A 36 44.35 -25.25 4.89
C GLY A 36 44.33 -25.69 6.36
N ASN A 37 43.62 -26.80 6.60
CA ASN A 37 44.04 -27.93 7.45
C ASN A 37 43.35 -28.17 8.82
N GLU A 38 42.81 -29.41 8.92
CA GLU A 38 42.84 -30.37 10.05
C GLU A 38 42.18 -29.98 11.40
N GLU A 39 41.43 -30.80 12.16
CA GLU A 39 41.46 -32.24 12.49
C GLU A 39 40.11 -32.58 13.22
N GLN A 40 39.37 -33.63 12.82
CA GLN A 40 39.21 -34.95 13.47
C GLN A 40 38.51 -35.07 14.86
N GLN A 41 37.39 -35.83 14.80
CA GLN A 41 37.00 -37.00 15.61
C GLN A 41 36.57 -36.89 17.09
N SER A 42 35.33 -37.37 17.34
CA SER A 42 34.93 -38.59 18.10
C SER A 42 33.53 -38.35 18.71
N GLU A 43 32.45 -39.06 18.35
CA GLU A 43 32.06 -40.46 18.68
C GLU A 43 32.11 -40.73 20.20
N GLU A 44 31.14 -41.33 20.91
CA GLU A 44 29.81 -41.89 20.64
C GLU A 44 29.22 -42.37 22.00
N SER A 45 27.99 -42.89 21.96
CA SER A 45 27.37 -43.91 22.87
C SER A 45 26.67 -43.48 24.17
N SER A 46 25.33 -43.65 24.24
CA SER A 46 24.72 -44.92 24.69
C SER A 46 23.17 -44.92 24.76
N ASN A 47 22.60 -45.92 24.07
CA ASN A 47 21.34 -46.68 24.27
C ASN A 47 20.48 -46.50 25.54
N ASN A 48 19.14 -46.59 25.38
CA ASN A 48 18.40 -47.80 25.80
C ASN A 48 16.98 -47.95 25.19
N ASN A 49 16.62 -49.22 24.96
CA ASN A 49 15.41 -49.77 24.33
C ASN A 49 14.12 -49.59 25.16
N ASN A 50 12.94 -49.66 24.50
CA ASN A 50 12.01 -50.77 24.75
C ASN A 50 10.99 -50.96 23.61
N ASP A 51 10.74 -52.23 23.31
CA ASP A 51 9.92 -52.78 22.22
C ASP A 51 8.62 -53.37 22.80
N ASN A 52 7.81 -54.01 21.95
CA ASN A 52 6.59 -54.84 22.18
C ASN A 52 5.23 -54.12 22.26
N ASN A 53 4.13 -54.61 21.65
CA ASN A 53 3.88 -55.79 20.79
C ASN A 53 2.43 -55.70 20.21
N GLN A 54 2.24 -56.26 18.99
CA GLN A 54 1.11 -57.03 18.38
C GLN A 54 -0.32 -56.96 18.98
N GLN A 55 -1.45 -57.17 18.29
CA GLN A 55 -1.82 -57.71 16.96
C GLN A 55 -3.37 -57.54 16.80
N GLU A 56 -3.84 -57.46 15.54
CA GLU A 56 -4.96 -58.21 14.89
C GLU A 56 -6.25 -58.57 15.68
N GLU A 57 -7.48 -58.67 15.14
CA GLU A 57 -8.06 -58.65 13.80
C GLU A 57 -9.60 -58.61 13.95
N SER A 58 -10.29 -58.09 12.92
CA SER A 58 -11.58 -58.54 12.34
C SER A 58 -12.88 -58.68 13.19
N GLY A 59 -14.02 -58.26 12.60
CA GLY A 59 -15.34 -58.72 13.01
C GLY A 59 -16.51 -57.85 12.53
N GLU A 60 -17.22 -58.32 11.50
CA GLU A 60 -18.43 -57.77 10.86
C GLU A 60 -19.63 -57.60 11.82
N GLY A 61 -20.59 -56.71 11.46
CA GLY A 61 -21.93 -56.76 12.09
C GLY A 61 -22.82 -55.52 11.88
N SER A 62 -23.77 -55.66 10.96
CA SER A 62 -24.82 -54.70 10.56
C SER A 62 -25.86 -54.38 11.66
N SER A 63 -26.44 -53.17 11.65
CA SER A 63 -27.89 -52.98 11.91
C SER A 63 -28.39 -51.58 11.49
N ASP A 64 -29.59 -51.60 10.93
CA ASP A 64 -30.39 -50.53 10.35
C ASP A 64 -30.66 -49.30 11.22
N GLN A 65 -30.86 -48.14 10.57
CA GLN A 65 -31.85 -47.17 11.04
C GLN A 65 -32.50 -46.39 9.88
N GLN A 66 -33.82 -46.54 9.81
CA GLN A 66 -34.76 -45.90 8.91
C GLN A 66 -35.42 -44.70 9.63
N ALA A 67 -35.43 -43.56 8.93
CA ALA A 67 -36.35 -42.41 8.93
C ALA A 67 -37.22 -42.05 10.17
N SER A 68 -37.14 -40.75 10.54
CA SER A 68 -38.27 -39.80 10.77
C SER A 68 -37.72 -38.69 11.71
N GLY A 69 -37.46 -37.47 11.25
CA GLY A 69 -38.46 -36.44 10.95
C GLY A 69 -38.63 -35.51 12.15
N ASN A 70 -38.04 -34.29 12.10
CA ASN A 70 -38.72 -33.09 12.59
C ASN A 70 -38.06 -31.80 12.09
N ASN A 71 -38.94 -30.92 11.64
CA ASN A 71 -38.71 -29.58 11.13
C ASN A 71 -38.45 -28.64 12.31
N GLN A 72 -37.34 -27.89 12.29
CA GLN A 72 -37.17 -26.65 13.04
C GLN A 72 -36.37 -25.67 12.18
N ASP A 73 -37.13 -24.82 11.51
CA ASP A 73 -36.95 -23.37 11.42
C ASP A 73 -35.73 -22.85 12.19
N SER A 74 -34.69 -22.50 11.44
CA SER A 74 -33.69 -21.51 11.85
C SER A 74 -33.56 -20.54 10.69
N GLY A 75 -34.40 -19.51 10.72
CA GLY A 75 -34.24 -18.32 9.91
C GLY A 75 -32.86 -17.68 10.12
N ASN A 76 -32.34 -17.17 9.01
CA ASN A 76 -31.48 -16.00 8.90
C ASN A 76 -30.42 -15.81 10.01
N ASN A 77 -29.22 -16.32 9.77
CA ASN A 77 -28.01 -15.66 10.26
C ASN A 77 -27.34 -14.99 9.05
N GLN A 78 -28.00 -13.96 8.53
CA GLN A 78 -27.31 -12.95 7.75
C GLN A 78 -26.55 -12.07 8.73
N ASN A 79 -25.32 -11.76 8.33
CA ASN A 79 -24.66 -10.52 8.63
C ASN A 79 -24.20 -10.33 10.10
N SER A 80 -22.91 -10.55 10.32
CA SER A 80 -22.21 -10.02 11.49
C SER A 80 -20.86 -9.42 11.12
N ASN A 81 -20.70 -8.99 9.85
CA ASN A 81 -19.50 -8.28 9.40
C ASN A 81 -19.80 -7.07 8.50
N GLU A 82 -21.06 -6.79 8.15
CA GLU A 82 -21.49 -5.48 7.62
C GLU A 82 -21.88 -4.54 8.78
N GLN A 83 -21.85 -5.00 10.05
CA GLN A 83 -22.32 -4.21 11.21
C GLN A 83 -21.30 -3.21 11.77
N GLN A 84 -20.08 -3.14 11.22
CA GLN A 84 -19.10 -2.12 11.65
C GLN A 84 -19.07 -0.90 10.71
N SER A 85 -19.60 -1.04 9.50
CA SER A 85 -19.83 0.04 8.53
C SER A 85 -21.15 0.78 8.74
N GLU A 86 -22.09 0.27 9.56
CA GLU A 86 -23.43 0.87 9.72
C GLU A 86 -23.52 2.09 10.66
N ASP A 87 -22.44 2.49 11.33
CA ASP A 87 -22.46 3.62 12.29
C ASP A 87 -21.40 4.71 11.99
N LEU A 88 -20.67 4.57 10.88
CA LEU A 88 -19.82 5.66 10.40
C LEU A 88 -20.68 6.60 9.54
N PRO A 89 -20.62 7.92 9.79
CA PRO A 89 -21.31 8.89 8.93
C PRO A 89 -20.82 8.76 7.49
N GLU A 90 -21.72 8.90 6.52
CA GLU A 90 -21.37 8.84 5.09
C GLU A 90 -20.48 10.02 4.68
N PRO A 91 -19.59 9.85 3.68
CA PRO A 91 -18.83 10.96 3.10
C PRO A 91 -19.77 11.99 2.46
N ASP A 92 -19.55 13.26 2.76
CA ASP A 92 -20.28 14.41 2.21
C ASP A 92 -19.46 15.05 1.09
N LEU A 93 -19.98 14.96 -0.13
CA LEU A 93 -19.40 15.53 -1.35
C LEU A 93 -20.21 16.71 -1.89
N SER A 94 -21.20 17.21 -1.14
CA SER A 94 -22.16 18.20 -1.63
C SER A 94 -21.55 19.59 -1.86
N ASP A 95 -20.42 19.87 -1.20
CA ASP A 95 -19.61 21.07 -1.27
C ASP A 95 -18.41 20.95 -2.23
N VAL A 96 -18.14 19.75 -2.76
CA VAL A 96 -17.06 19.52 -3.73
C VAL A 96 -17.52 19.96 -5.13
N PRO A 97 -16.83 20.93 -5.77
CA PRO A 97 -17.17 21.44 -7.10
C PRO A 97 -16.90 20.39 -8.20
N ASP A 98 -17.49 20.57 -9.38
CA ASP A 98 -17.28 19.68 -10.54
C ASP A 98 -15.81 19.73 -11.02
N VAL A 99 -15.19 20.90 -10.96
CA VAL A 99 -13.75 21.13 -11.16
C VAL A 99 -13.12 21.40 -9.80
N VAL A 100 -12.40 20.42 -9.28
CA VAL A 100 -11.75 20.44 -7.95
C VAL A 100 -10.53 21.34 -7.95
N ALA A 101 -9.73 21.28 -9.01
CA ALA A 101 -8.60 22.17 -9.21
C ALA A 101 -8.26 22.31 -10.70
N THR A 102 -7.37 23.25 -11.02
CA THR A 102 -6.79 23.42 -12.34
C THR A 102 -5.28 23.60 -12.22
N VAL A 103 -4.51 22.87 -13.02
CA VAL A 103 -3.03 22.90 -13.02
C VAL A 103 -2.55 23.17 -14.44
N ASN A 104 -1.95 24.34 -14.68
CA ASN A 104 -1.50 24.80 -16.00
C ASN A 104 -2.57 24.73 -17.11
N GLY A 105 -3.84 24.84 -16.70
CA GLY A 105 -5.00 24.78 -17.59
C GLY A 105 -5.63 23.39 -17.77
N GLU A 106 -5.06 22.34 -17.19
CA GLU A 106 -5.67 21.01 -17.09
C GLU A 106 -6.58 20.94 -15.87
N GLU A 107 -7.80 20.39 -16.02
CA GLU A 107 -8.81 20.35 -14.97
C GLU A 107 -8.72 19.03 -14.18
N ILE A 108 -8.64 19.11 -12.86
CA ILE A 108 -8.84 17.97 -11.96
C ILE A 108 -10.31 17.92 -11.60
N THR A 109 -10.99 16.85 -11.98
CA THR A 109 -12.44 16.73 -11.87
C THR A 109 -12.88 16.10 -10.55
N LYS A 110 -14.16 16.29 -10.23
CA LYS A 110 -14.81 15.58 -9.11
C LYS A 110 -14.79 14.06 -9.29
N GLU A 111 -14.84 13.58 -10.52
CA GLU A 111 -14.87 12.16 -10.86
C GLU A 111 -13.55 11.47 -10.48
N GLU A 112 -12.43 12.18 -10.59
CA GLU A 112 -11.11 11.72 -10.12
C GLU A 112 -10.95 11.85 -8.61
N PHE A 113 -11.51 12.91 -8.02
CA PHE A 113 -11.41 13.20 -6.60
C PHE A 113 -12.23 12.27 -5.70
N GLU A 114 -13.49 12.04 -6.06
CA GLU A 114 -14.47 11.28 -5.26
C GLU A 114 -13.97 9.90 -4.80
N PRO A 115 -13.43 9.02 -5.67
CA PRO A 115 -13.00 7.69 -5.24
C PRO A 115 -11.83 7.75 -4.25
N ILE A 116 -10.89 8.69 -4.43
CA ILE A 116 -9.73 8.85 -3.56
C ILE A 116 -10.16 9.39 -2.19
N PHE A 117 -10.98 10.45 -2.18
CA PHE A 117 -11.52 11.01 -0.94
C PHE A 117 -12.32 9.97 -0.17
N THR A 118 -13.22 9.24 -0.84
CA THR A 118 -14.06 8.21 -0.22
C THR A 118 -13.22 7.12 0.43
N THR A 119 -12.23 6.59 -0.29
CA THR A 119 -11.32 5.57 0.23
C THR A 119 -10.53 6.06 1.45
N ASN A 120 -9.98 7.28 1.38
CA ASN A 120 -9.25 7.89 2.49
C ASN A 120 -10.19 8.10 3.70
N TYR A 121 -11.38 8.62 3.47
CA TYR A 121 -12.37 8.86 4.52
C TYR A 121 -12.76 7.57 5.23
N GLU A 122 -13.06 6.49 4.50
CA GLU A 122 -13.39 5.21 5.10
C GLU A 122 -12.26 4.66 5.98
N GLN A 123 -11.01 4.82 5.54
CA GLN A 123 -9.83 4.40 6.29
C GLN A 123 -9.66 5.20 7.59
N TYR A 124 -9.79 6.53 7.54
CA TYR A 124 -9.55 7.39 8.69
C TYR A 124 -10.76 7.56 9.62
N ALA A 125 -11.99 7.44 9.12
CA ALA A 125 -13.21 7.62 9.92
C ALA A 125 -13.29 6.61 11.06
N ALA A 126 -12.91 5.35 10.81
CA ALA A 126 -12.85 4.32 11.84
C ALA A 126 -11.87 4.67 12.98
N GLN A 127 -10.71 5.23 12.62
CA GLN A 127 -9.69 5.65 13.59
C GLN A 127 -10.10 6.90 14.37
N ALA A 128 -10.68 7.89 13.68
CA ALA A 128 -11.18 9.11 14.30
C ALA A 128 -12.32 8.81 15.30
N ALA A 129 -13.27 7.96 14.92
CA ALA A 129 -14.35 7.50 15.81
C ALA A 129 -13.82 6.77 17.05
N ALA A 130 -12.78 5.95 16.90
CA ALA A 130 -12.17 5.23 18.01
C ALA A 130 -11.37 6.14 18.98
N SER A 131 -10.69 7.16 18.44
CA SER A 131 -9.86 8.07 19.24
C SER A 131 -10.63 9.22 19.88
N GLY A 132 -11.69 9.70 19.23
CA GLY A 132 -12.46 10.87 19.66
C GLY A 132 -11.70 12.19 19.60
N ASN A 133 -10.56 12.24 18.90
CA ASN A 133 -9.67 13.40 18.85
C ASN A 133 -10.09 14.49 17.86
N GLN A 134 -10.98 14.17 16.92
CA GLN A 134 -11.41 15.06 15.83
C GLN A 134 -12.88 14.82 15.53
N SER A 135 -13.64 15.88 15.23
CA SER A 135 -15.02 15.72 14.78
C SER A 135 -15.07 15.17 13.35
N ASN A 136 -16.22 14.62 12.96
CA ASN A 136 -16.38 14.09 11.61
C ASN A 136 -16.32 15.19 10.54
N GLU A 137 -16.82 16.39 10.85
CA GLU A 137 -16.79 17.55 9.96
C GLU A 137 -15.35 18.01 9.73
N GLU A 138 -14.57 18.17 10.80
CA GLU A 138 -13.14 18.51 10.72
C GLU A 138 -12.34 17.45 9.95
N LEU A 139 -12.65 16.16 10.13
CA LEU A 139 -12.01 15.07 9.37
C LEU A 139 -12.27 15.19 7.88
N GLN A 140 -13.52 15.35 7.48
CA GLN A 140 -13.86 15.46 6.07
C GLN A 140 -13.26 16.70 5.43
N SER A 141 -13.32 17.85 6.11
CA SER A 141 -12.70 19.10 5.66
C SER A 141 -11.19 18.91 5.39
N THR A 142 -10.47 18.34 6.37
CA THR A 142 -9.04 18.04 6.25
C THR A 142 -8.74 17.07 5.10
N LEU A 143 -9.51 15.98 4.99
CA LEU A 143 -9.28 14.97 3.96
C LEU A 143 -9.61 15.46 2.56
N LYS A 144 -10.60 16.36 2.41
CA LYS A 144 -10.90 16.98 1.12
C LYS A 144 -9.74 17.85 0.64
N GLU A 145 -9.22 18.70 1.52
CA GLU A 145 -8.05 19.54 1.22
C GLU A 145 -6.84 18.69 0.87
N GLN A 146 -6.54 17.67 1.68
CA GLN A 146 -5.42 16.75 1.42
C GLN A 146 -5.57 15.98 0.10
N THR A 147 -6.79 15.55 -0.23
CA THR A 147 -7.04 14.84 -1.49
C THR A 147 -6.85 15.77 -2.69
N ALA A 148 -7.33 17.00 -2.61
CA ALA A 148 -7.14 17.99 -3.67
C ALA A 148 -5.66 18.34 -3.86
N GLU A 149 -4.93 18.62 -2.77
CA GLU A 149 -3.49 18.90 -2.84
C GLU A 149 -2.69 17.71 -3.36
N SER A 150 -3.05 16.48 -2.97
CA SER A 150 -2.42 15.27 -3.50
C SER A 150 -2.63 15.12 -5.01
N LEU A 151 -3.84 15.41 -5.51
CA LEU A 151 -4.14 15.35 -6.93
C LEU A 151 -3.42 16.45 -7.71
N ILE A 152 -3.35 17.67 -7.18
CA ILE A 152 -2.57 18.76 -7.77
C ILE A 152 -1.10 18.37 -7.89
N ASN A 153 -0.52 17.82 -6.83
CA ASN A 153 0.87 17.37 -6.83
C ASN A 153 1.11 16.23 -7.83
N GLN A 154 0.16 15.30 -7.92
CA GLN A 154 0.22 14.20 -8.88
C GLN A 154 0.17 14.72 -10.32
N GLU A 155 -0.72 15.66 -10.61
CA GLU A 155 -0.87 16.28 -11.93
C GLU A 155 0.40 17.03 -12.36
N LEU A 156 1.06 17.75 -11.44
CA LEU A 156 2.33 18.40 -11.73
C LEU A 156 3.42 17.40 -12.15
N LEU A 157 3.50 16.25 -11.47
CA LEU A 157 4.44 15.19 -11.83
C LEU A 157 4.09 14.55 -13.18
N VAL A 158 2.81 14.38 -13.49
CA VAL A 158 2.37 13.89 -14.81
C VAL A 158 2.82 14.86 -15.90
N GLN A 159 2.51 16.14 -15.76
CA GLN A 159 2.86 17.16 -16.76
C GLN A 159 4.37 17.25 -16.98
N GLU A 160 5.16 17.17 -15.91
CA GLU A 160 6.62 17.20 -16.02
C GLU A 160 7.16 15.93 -16.70
N ALA A 161 6.61 14.75 -16.36
CA ALA A 161 6.99 13.50 -17.01
C ALA A 161 6.63 13.49 -18.50
N GLU A 162 5.49 14.04 -18.88
CA GLU A 162 5.10 14.20 -20.28
C GLU A 162 5.98 15.20 -21.03
N ALA A 163 6.40 16.28 -20.36
CA ALA A 163 7.29 17.29 -20.93
C ALA A 163 8.72 16.77 -21.14
N GLY A 164 9.19 15.87 -20.27
CA GLY A 164 10.53 15.27 -20.31
C GLY A 164 10.75 14.19 -21.37
N ASP A 165 9.68 13.69 -22.01
CA ASP A 165 9.73 12.60 -23.03
C ASP A 165 10.45 11.35 -22.49
N TYR A 166 10.11 10.93 -21.26
CA TYR A 166 10.64 9.69 -20.67
C TYR A 166 10.12 8.48 -21.47
N GLU A 167 11.03 7.82 -22.21
CA GLU A 167 10.70 6.64 -23.00
C GLU A 167 10.45 5.42 -22.08
N VAL A 168 9.20 4.98 -22.01
CA VAL A 168 8.81 3.71 -21.35
C VAL A 168 8.59 2.64 -22.41
N SER A 169 9.18 1.46 -22.21
CA SER A 169 9.02 0.37 -23.17
C SER A 169 7.69 -0.36 -22.97
N GLU A 170 7.16 -0.94 -24.06
CA GLU A 170 5.96 -1.77 -23.98
C GLU A 170 6.18 -3.04 -23.14
N GLU A 171 7.43 -3.48 -22.99
CA GLU A 171 7.82 -4.60 -22.12
C GLU A 171 7.62 -4.22 -20.65
N ASP A 172 8.04 -3.01 -20.24
CA ASP A 172 7.86 -2.53 -18.86
C ASP A 172 6.38 -2.35 -18.51
N VAL A 173 5.58 -1.82 -19.45
CA VAL A 173 4.12 -1.73 -19.27
C VAL A 173 3.50 -3.12 -19.13
N GLU A 174 3.91 -4.09 -19.95
CA GLU A 174 3.40 -5.46 -19.85
C GLU A 174 3.80 -6.14 -18.54
N GLU A 175 5.01 -5.89 -18.03
CA GLU A 175 5.47 -6.39 -16.74
C GLU A 175 4.64 -5.81 -15.58
N GLN A 176 4.34 -4.51 -15.63
CA GLN A 176 3.48 -3.85 -14.65
C GLN A 176 2.06 -4.42 -14.67
N ILE A 177 1.46 -4.56 -15.86
CA ILE A 177 0.13 -5.16 -16.01
C ILE A 177 0.10 -6.62 -15.56
N SER A 178 1.15 -7.38 -15.88
CA SER A 178 1.27 -8.77 -15.41
C SER A 178 1.31 -8.84 -13.89
N SER A 179 2.08 -7.96 -13.25
CA SER A 179 2.17 -7.86 -11.80
C SER A 179 0.84 -7.50 -11.14
N ILE A 180 0.02 -6.66 -11.80
CA ILE A 180 -1.34 -6.36 -11.35
C ILE A 180 -2.24 -7.59 -11.50
N LYS A 181 -2.20 -8.28 -12.65
CA LYS A 181 -2.99 -9.51 -12.91
C LYS A 181 -2.68 -10.62 -11.92
N GLU A 182 -1.43 -10.74 -11.46
CA GLU A 182 -1.02 -11.73 -10.46
C GLU A 182 -1.68 -11.55 -9.09
N GLN A 183 -2.27 -10.38 -8.81
CA GLN A 183 -3.02 -10.13 -7.58
C GLN A 183 -4.40 -10.80 -7.57
N PHE A 184 -4.90 -11.25 -8.73
CA PHE A 184 -6.21 -11.87 -8.89
C PHE A 184 -6.11 -13.39 -9.02
N GLU A 185 -7.14 -14.13 -8.54
CA GLU A 185 -7.11 -15.60 -8.64
C GLU A 185 -7.31 -16.07 -10.10
N SER A 186 -7.88 -15.21 -10.96
CA SER A 186 -8.07 -15.48 -12.38
C SER A 186 -8.21 -14.22 -13.23
N ASP A 187 -8.02 -14.37 -14.53
CA ASP A 187 -8.25 -13.33 -15.54
C ASP A 187 -9.71 -12.84 -15.57
N GLU A 188 -10.68 -13.70 -15.21
CA GLU A 188 -12.10 -13.33 -15.12
C GLU A 188 -12.35 -12.38 -13.95
N GLU A 189 -11.72 -12.62 -12.79
CA GLU A 189 -11.80 -11.73 -11.63
C GLU A 189 -11.12 -10.39 -11.90
N TYR A 190 -9.98 -10.40 -12.60
CA TYR A 190 -9.30 -9.18 -13.04
C TYR A 190 -10.18 -8.34 -13.98
N GLN A 191 -10.76 -8.94 -15.01
CA GLN A 191 -11.65 -8.23 -15.93
C GLN A 191 -12.90 -7.69 -15.22
N GLN A 192 -13.47 -8.47 -14.29
CA GLN A 192 -14.60 -8.00 -13.49
C GLN A 192 -14.21 -6.79 -12.63
N ALA A 193 -13.02 -6.80 -12.01
CA ALA A 193 -12.55 -5.68 -11.20
C ALA A 193 -12.31 -4.40 -12.03
N LEU A 194 -11.85 -4.52 -13.27
CA LEU A 194 -11.76 -3.39 -14.20
C LEU A 194 -13.14 -2.83 -14.53
N GLU A 195 -14.09 -3.69 -14.89
CA GLU A 195 -15.46 -3.30 -15.22
C GLU A 195 -16.17 -2.62 -14.04
N GLU A 196 -15.99 -3.14 -12.83
CA GLU A 196 -16.56 -2.58 -11.60
C GLU A 196 -16.01 -1.18 -11.28
N GLN A 197 -14.77 -0.91 -11.68
CA GLN A 197 -14.13 0.40 -11.52
C GLN A 197 -14.27 1.30 -12.75
N GLY A 198 -14.94 0.83 -13.80
CA GLY A 198 -15.18 1.61 -15.01
C GLY A 198 -13.95 1.75 -15.93
N TYR A 199 -12.93 0.92 -15.75
CA TYR A 199 -11.72 0.91 -16.56
C TYR A 199 -11.79 -0.12 -17.69
N THR A 200 -11.13 0.20 -18.79
CA THR A 200 -10.70 -0.76 -19.81
C THR A 200 -9.25 -1.18 -19.58
N GLU A 201 -8.84 -2.32 -20.15
CA GLU A 201 -7.43 -2.73 -20.16
C GLU A 201 -6.54 -1.66 -20.83
N GLU A 202 -7.04 -0.99 -21.87
CA GLU A 202 -6.28 0.06 -22.57
C GLU A 202 -6.03 1.28 -21.65
N GLU A 203 -7.05 1.75 -20.94
CA GLU A 203 -6.90 2.85 -19.97
C GLU A 203 -5.94 2.48 -18.85
N LEU A 204 -6.02 1.26 -18.31
CA LEU A 204 -5.08 0.80 -17.29
C LEU A 204 -3.63 0.73 -17.81
N ARG A 205 -3.43 0.37 -19.09
CA ARG A 205 -2.09 0.37 -19.70
C ARG A 205 -1.53 1.78 -19.86
N GLU A 206 -2.36 2.74 -20.23
CA GLU A 206 -1.95 4.14 -20.30
C GLU A 206 -1.58 4.66 -18.90
N GLU A 207 -2.39 4.37 -17.87
CA GLU A 207 -2.09 4.74 -16.49
C GLU A 207 -0.77 4.11 -15.99
N ALA A 208 -0.56 2.82 -16.31
CA ALA A 208 0.71 2.13 -16.01
C ALA A 208 1.89 2.81 -16.71
N ARG A 209 1.73 3.25 -17.97
CA ARG A 209 2.76 3.97 -18.71
C ARG A 209 3.07 5.32 -18.04
N THR A 210 2.06 6.12 -17.72
CA THR A 210 2.24 7.40 -17.04
C THR A 210 2.93 7.22 -15.69
N SER A 211 2.55 6.20 -14.92
CA SER A 211 3.20 5.87 -13.64
C SER A 211 4.69 5.53 -13.81
N LEU A 212 5.05 4.75 -14.84
CA LEU A 212 6.44 4.43 -15.16
C LEU A 212 7.23 5.66 -15.64
N GLN A 213 6.60 6.59 -16.35
CA GLN A 213 7.22 7.86 -16.75
C GLN A 213 7.53 8.74 -15.55
N ILE A 214 6.58 8.86 -14.60
CA ILE A 214 6.81 9.57 -13.34
C ILE A 214 7.91 8.91 -12.52
N GLN A 215 7.96 7.58 -12.49
CA GLN A 215 9.05 6.87 -11.83
C GLN A 215 10.41 7.21 -12.48
N ALA A 216 10.49 7.19 -13.81
CA ALA A 216 11.71 7.54 -14.54
C ALA A 216 12.13 9.00 -14.29
N LEU A 217 11.17 9.93 -14.29
CA LEU A 217 11.38 11.33 -13.90
C LEU A 217 12.02 11.44 -12.52
N LEU A 218 11.41 10.82 -11.51
CA LEU A 218 11.89 10.92 -10.14
C LEU A 218 13.22 10.18 -9.93
N ASP A 219 13.48 9.11 -10.65
CA ASP A 219 14.78 8.44 -10.58
C ASP A 219 15.91 9.25 -11.28
N GLU A 220 15.58 10.13 -12.23
CA GLU A 220 16.55 11.05 -12.85
C GLU A 220 16.77 12.34 -12.03
N GLU A 221 15.70 12.90 -11.46
CA GLU A 221 15.74 14.21 -10.80
C GLU A 221 16.09 14.12 -9.30
N LEU A 222 15.80 12.99 -8.64
CA LEU A 222 16.13 12.80 -7.23
C LEU A 222 17.55 12.24 -7.04
N GLU A 223 18.20 12.63 -5.94
CA GLU A 223 19.54 12.15 -5.61
C GLU A 223 19.50 10.74 -5.00
N ASP A 224 20.54 9.95 -5.26
CA ASP A 224 20.75 8.66 -4.59
C ASP A 224 20.74 8.83 -3.06
N VAL A 225 19.87 8.06 -2.40
CA VAL A 225 19.67 8.20 -0.95
C VAL A 225 20.72 7.40 -0.18
N GLU A 226 21.68 8.11 0.40
CA GLU A 226 22.65 7.52 1.34
C GLU A 226 22.15 7.63 2.79
N VAL A 227 22.18 6.52 3.53
CA VAL A 227 21.90 6.49 4.97
C VAL A 227 23.18 6.25 5.74
N THR A 228 23.46 7.12 6.70
CA THR A 228 24.68 7.06 7.51
C THR A 228 24.46 6.24 8.78
N ASP A 229 25.55 5.69 9.33
CA ASP A 229 25.51 4.97 10.61
C ASP A 229 24.98 5.83 11.76
N GLU A 230 25.26 7.15 11.74
CA GLU A 230 24.80 8.08 12.77
C GLU A 230 23.27 8.25 12.75
N GLU A 231 22.68 8.35 11.56
CA GLU A 231 21.22 8.43 11.39
C GLU A 231 20.53 7.14 11.83
N VAL A 232 21.14 5.98 11.52
CA VAL A 232 20.64 4.68 11.98
C VAL A 232 20.66 4.59 13.50
N GLU A 233 21.76 5.00 14.13
CA GLU A 233 21.87 5.03 15.60
C GLU A 233 20.87 6.00 16.22
N GLU A 234 20.67 7.19 15.64
CA GLU A 234 19.70 8.17 16.13
C GLU A 234 18.26 7.64 16.03
N MET A 235 17.87 7.11 14.87
CA MET A 235 16.55 6.52 14.66
C MET A 235 16.30 5.33 15.58
N TYR A 236 17.30 4.45 15.77
CA TYR A 236 17.21 3.35 16.73
C TYR A 236 16.96 3.86 18.15
N ASN A 237 17.73 4.87 18.60
CA ASN A 237 17.57 5.44 19.94
C ASN A 237 16.21 6.11 20.11
N GLN A 238 15.68 6.77 19.08
CA GLN A 238 14.35 7.36 19.08
C GLN A 238 13.26 6.28 19.15
N MET A 239 13.35 5.25 18.32
CA MET A 239 12.37 4.17 18.23
C MET A 239 12.32 3.33 19.52
N THR A 240 13.49 3.04 20.11
CA THR A 240 13.61 2.21 21.32
C THR A 240 13.48 3.00 22.61
N GLN A 241 13.27 4.32 22.53
CA GLN A 241 13.13 5.18 23.70
C GLN A 241 11.97 4.69 24.59
N GLY A 242 12.30 4.28 25.81
CA GLY A 242 11.32 3.82 26.80
C GLY A 242 10.91 2.34 26.69
N GLN A 243 11.47 1.58 25.74
CA GLN A 243 11.16 0.16 25.54
C GLN A 243 12.06 -0.80 26.35
N GLY A 244 13.19 -0.32 26.89
CA GLY A 244 14.05 -1.13 27.77
C GLY A 244 14.69 -2.32 27.05
N GLU A 245 14.72 -3.49 27.68
CA GLU A 245 15.36 -4.71 27.14
C GLU A 245 14.51 -5.41 26.05
N ASP A 246 13.26 -5.01 25.86
CA ASP A 246 12.33 -5.64 24.90
C ASP A 246 12.43 -5.03 23.48
N ALA A 247 13.26 -4.02 23.28
CA ALA A 247 13.29 -3.18 22.08
C ALA A 247 13.93 -3.83 20.84
N GLY A 248 14.48 -5.04 20.96
CA GLY A 248 15.34 -5.66 19.93
C GLY A 248 16.76 -5.08 19.96
N SER A 249 17.67 -5.66 19.18
CA SER A 249 19.04 -5.12 19.04
C SER A 249 19.15 -4.24 17.79
N LEU A 250 20.08 -3.27 17.81
CA LEU A 250 20.34 -2.43 16.63
C LEU A 250 20.75 -3.27 15.41
N GLU A 251 21.50 -4.35 15.61
CA GLU A 251 21.90 -5.25 14.52
C GLU A 251 20.68 -5.89 13.84
N ASP A 252 19.70 -6.32 14.62
CA ASP A 252 18.48 -6.95 14.10
C ASP A 252 17.57 -5.95 13.38
N LEU A 253 17.54 -4.70 13.84
CA LEU A 253 16.63 -3.67 13.33
C LEU A 253 17.26 -2.76 12.27
N ARG A 254 18.59 -2.76 12.13
CA ARG A 254 19.32 -1.89 11.20
C ARG A 254 18.74 -1.94 9.77
N PRO A 255 18.48 -3.11 9.15
CA PRO A 255 17.94 -3.13 7.78
C PRO A 255 16.58 -2.44 7.66
N GLN A 256 15.72 -2.57 8.67
CA GLN A 256 14.41 -1.90 8.71
C GLN A 256 14.57 -0.39 8.91
N ILE A 257 15.49 0.01 9.78
CA ILE A 257 15.78 1.43 10.06
C ILE A 257 16.37 2.10 8.82
N GLU A 258 17.31 1.44 8.14
CA GLU A 258 17.89 1.92 6.88
C GLU A 258 16.81 2.08 5.81
N GLN A 259 15.94 1.08 5.62
CA GLN A 259 14.81 1.18 4.69
C GLN A 259 13.87 2.35 5.04
N GLN A 260 13.53 2.51 6.32
CA GLN A 260 12.66 3.60 6.76
C GLN A 260 13.30 4.98 6.51
N LEU A 261 14.58 5.14 6.84
CA LEU A 261 15.33 6.37 6.60
C LEU A 261 15.47 6.65 5.10
N GLN A 262 15.72 5.62 4.29
CA GLN A 262 15.74 5.75 2.83
C GLN A 262 14.40 6.26 2.30
N SER A 263 13.31 5.66 2.74
CA SER A 263 11.96 6.07 2.35
C SER A 263 11.64 7.49 2.80
N GLN A 264 12.06 7.90 4.01
CA GLN A 264 11.85 9.26 4.52
C GLN A 264 12.60 10.28 3.68
N LYS A 265 13.90 10.07 3.45
CA LYS A 265 14.73 10.97 2.64
C LYS A 265 14.23 11.06 1.19
N ARG A 266 13.87 9.94 0.57
CA ARG A 266 13.30 9.94 -0.79
C ARG A 266 11.99 10.74 -0.82
N SER A 267 11.12 10.56 0.18
CA SER A 267 9.88 11.33 0.29
C SER A 267 10.13 12.83 0.48
N GLU A 268 11.14 13.22 1.24
CA GLU A 268 11.54 14.62 1.42
C GLU A 268 12.03 15.24 0.11
N GLN A 269 12.90 14.54 -0.63
CA GLN A 269 13.38 15.02 -1.93
C GLN A 269 12.24 15.13 -2.95
N GLN A 270 11.32 14.16 -2.99
CA GLN A 270 10.16 14.22 -3.87
C GLN A 270 9.24 15.41 -3.52
N GLN A 271 9.05 15.68 -2.23
CA GLN A 271 8.28 16.85 -1.79
C GLN A 271 8.95 18.15 -2.23
N GLU A 272 10.27 18.26 -2.02
CA GLU A 272 11.03 19.45 -2.44
C GLU A 272 10.97 19.65 -3.96
N TYR A 273 11.08 18.57 -4.73
CA TYR A 273 10.94 18.62 -6.19
C TYR A 273 9.53 19.07 -6.61
N THR A 274 8.49 18.50 -5.99
CA THR A 274 7.10 18.89 -6.26
C THR A 274 6.85 20.36 -5.89
N ASP A 275 7.42 20.83 -4.77
CA ASP A 275 7.33 22.23 -4.36
C ASP A 275 7.98 23.16 -5.41
N GLN A 276 9.09 22.74 -6.04
CA GLN A 276 9.70 23.48 -7.15
C GLN A 276 8.76 23.52 -8.37
N LEU A 277 8.14 22.39 -8.75
CA LEU A 277 7.15 22.37 -9.84
C LEU A 277 5.98 23.32 -9.56
N ARG A 278 5.53 23.39 -8.31
CA ARG A 278 4.45 24.31 -7.88
C ARG A 278 4.83 25.78 -8.01
N GLU A 279 6.10 26.15 -7.83
CA GLU A 279 6.54 27.54 -7.95
C GLU A 279 6.41 28.08 -9.39
N ASP A 280 6.56 27.20 -10.38
CA ASP A 280 6.50 27.55 -11.80
C ASP A 280 5.10 27.33 -12.42
N ALA A 281 4.20 26.65 -11.71
CA ALA A 281 2.86 26.30 -12.21
C ALA A 281 1.78 27.33 -11.91
N GLU A 282 0.76 27.37 -12.79
CA GLU A 282 -0.51 28.08 -12.55
C GLU A 282 -1.51 27.12 -11.91
N ILE A 283 -1.79 27.31 -10.61
CA ILE A 283 -2.67 26.42 -9.82
C ILE A 283 -3.87 27.20 -9.31
N GLU A 284 -5.07 26.68 -9.58
CA GLU A 284 -6.34 27.12 -8.98
C GLU A 284 -6.96 25.95 -8.20
N ASN A 285 -7.01 26.03 -6.87
CA ASN A 285 -7.67 25.04 -6.03
C ASN A 285 -9.09 25.53 -5.65
N ASN A 286 -10.12 24.79 -6.02
CA ASN A 286 -11.52 25.14 -5.81
C ASN A 286 -12.15 24.45 -4.59
N VAL A 287 -11.41 23.59 -3.88
CA VAL A 287 -11.86 23.01 -2.62
C VAL A 287 -11.73 24.06 -1.52
N ALA A 288 -12.84 24.33 -0.82
CA ALA A 288 -12.87 25.35 0.22
C ALA A 288 -11.91 25.00 1.36
N SER A 289 -10.81 25.75 1.50
CA SER A 289 -10.09 25.79 2.78
C SER A 289 -10.90 26.66 3.73
N GLU A 290 -11.30 26.12 4.89
CA GLU A 290 -11.96 26.93 5.92
C GLU A 290 -11.03 28.02 6.50
N SER A 291 -9.77 28.07 6.06
CA SER A 291 -8.74 28.99 6.56
C SER A 291 -8.80 30.42 5.98
N GLU A 292 -9.43 30.64 4.82
CA GLU A 292 -9.43 31.97 4.17
C GLU A 292 -10.65 32.86 4.49
N GLY A 293 -11.56 32.40 5.36
CA GLY A 293 -12.83 33.08 5.64
C GLY A 293 -12.80 34.27 6.63
N ASN A 294 -11.66 34.63 7.24
CA ASN A 294 -11.64 35.62 8.35
C ASN A 294 -10.77 36.88 8.14
N SER A 295 -10.54 37.30 6.90
CA SER A 295 -9.74 38.49 6.59
C SER A 295 -10.46 39.54 5.74
N ASN A 296 -11.78 39.73 5.89
CA ASN A 296 -12.38 40.97 5.40
C ASN A 296 -13.74 41.32 6.04
N SER A 297 -13.71 41.93 7.23
CA SER A 297 -14.81 42.79 7.70
C SER A 297 -14.32 43.85 8.68
N GLU A 298 -13.52 44.80 8.20
CA GLU A 298 -13.39 46.12 8.81
C GLU A 298 -13.47 47.20 7.72
N GLU A 299 -14.68 47.72 7.49
CA GLU A 299 -14.92 49.08 7.00
C GLU A 299 -15.96 49.78 7.89
#